data_AF-A0A9J7ZFX8-F1
#
_entry.id   AF-A0A9J7ZFX8-F1
#
_cell.length_a   1.000
_cell.length_b   1.000
_cell.length_c   1.000
_cell.angle_alpha   90.00
_cell.angle_beta   90.00
_cell.angle_gamma   90.00
#
_symmetry.space_group_name_H-M   'P 1'
#
loop_
_entity.id
_entity.type
_entity.pdbx_description
1 polymer ?
#
loop_
_entity_poly.entity_id
_entity_poly.type
_entity_poly.pdbx_seq_one_letter_code
_entity_poly.pdbx_strand_id
1 'polypeptide(L)'
;MKTQERHFAETCAEHFIHVAQQWDVSNKVSTLSTDSARNMIAAARHLPFEHVSCVAHGLQHSVTVYLHNSAFDNVLAKCRKVVGHFKHSPASAAELEQKQIELGQKKESLIQDIPTRWNLTLDMIKSVHRNEQPLRDVLTTHNTKIAMPTTAEMDKLQRLEMLLEPCRYVTELLGGEKYVSCSVVLPAFCHLSRVMESSDDDPAYVVKLKSTFRTDLETRKENAKIAYLKIATALDPRFKDLKCITRAERGEVWASVTNLLKEQRVVAEEPVEQQHQSHRRESLPYWLLHPSLILNTRKTQLRTVCVDTEQSPPSVQRPVHYSGGPNMQAHTAGWPQLHRCTWPHLQHPYPVKGCFLLLVILYRRREFLYHLKM
;
A
#
# COMPACT_ATOMS: atom_id res chain seq x y z
N MET A 1 27.31 -17.47 8.26
CA MET A 1 25.96 -16.94 7.96
C MET A 1 25.00 -17.03 9.15
N LYS A 2 24.67 -18.21 9.69
CA LYS A 2 23.68 -18.34 10.79
C LYS A 2 23.96 -17.48 12.04
N THR A 3 25.22 -17.30 12.43
CA THR A 3 25.59 -16.50 13.62
C THR A 3 25.41 -14.99 13.39
N GLN A 4 25.75 -14.49 12.20
CA GLN A 4 25.54 -13.07 11.84
C GLN A 4 24.05 -12.72 11.72
N GLU A 5 23.24 -13.61 11.14
CA GLU A 5 21.79 -13.41 11.07
C GLU A 5 21.13 -13.37 12.47
N ARG A 6 21.64 -14.16 13.42
CA ARG A 6 21.17 -14.13 14.82
C ARG A 6 21.52 -12.82 15.51
N HIS A 7 22.78 -12.38 15.44
CA HIS A 7 23.18 -11.10 16.01
C HIS A 7 22.40 -9.93 15.43
N PHE A 8 22.09 -9.96 14.13
CA PHE A 8 21.26 -8.93 13.52
C PHE A 8 19.82 -8.93 14.06
N ALA A 9 19.20 -10.10 14.22
CA ALA A 9 17.85 -10.22 14.76
C ALA A 9 17.77 -9.75 16.22
N GLU A 10 18.76 -10.10 17.05
CA GLU A 10 18.91 -9.62 18.43
C GLU A 10 19.04 -8.10 18.47
N THR A 11 19.93 -7.54 17.64
CA THR A 11 20.13 -6.07 17.52
C THR A 11 18.82 -5.37 17.13
N CYS A 12 18.04 -5.94 16.21
CA CYS A 12 16.74 -5.37 15.84
C CYS A 12 15.75 -5.39 17.01
N ALA A 13 15.68 -6.50 17.75
CA ALA A 13 14.79 -6.63 18.90
C ALA A 13 15.16 -5.63 20.01
N GLU A 14 16.45 -5.50 20.33
CA GLU A 14 16.95 -4.50 21.28
C GLU A 14 16.56 -3.09 20.86
N HIS A 15 16.69 -2.76 19.57
CA HIS A 15 16.30 -1.47 19.04
C HIS A 15 14.79 -1.21 19.18
N PHE A 16 13.93 -2.19 18.89
CA PHE A 16 12.48 -2.04 19.09
C PHE A 16 12.13 -1.80 20.57
N ILE A 17 12.76 -2.52 21.50
CA ILE A 17 12.55 -2.32 22.94
C ILE A 17 13.02 -0.93 23.34
N HIS A 18 14.20 -0.52 22.88
CA HIS A 18 14.76 0.79 23.16
C HIS A 18 13.83 1.92 22.71
N VAL A 19 13.29 1.85 21.49
CA VAL A 19 12.29 2.82 21.01
C VAL A 19 11.03 2.76 21.88
N ALA A 20 10.51 1.58 22.21
CA ALA A 20 9.33 1.49 23.06
C ALA A 20 9.56 2.12 24.46
N GLN A 21 10.76 2.00 25.01
CA GLN A 21 11.16 2.61 26.28
C GLN A 21 11.33 4.13 26.16
N GLN A 22 12.02 4.61 25.11
CA GLN A 22 12.21 6.03 24.84
C GLN A 22 10.89 6.79 24.77
N TRP A 23 9.84 6.14 24.28
CA TRP A 23 8.51 6.73 24.12
C TRP A 23 7.55 6.41 25.27
N ASP A 24 7.99 5.68 26.32
CA ASP A 24 7.16 5.23 27.44
C ASP A 24 5.90 4.45 26.98
N VAL A 25 6.10 3.52 26.04
CA VAL A 25 5.02 2.69 25.46
C VAL A 25 5.29 1.20 25.56
N SER A 26 6.35 0.76 26.26
CA SER A 26 6.70 -0.66 26.38
C SER A 26 5.55 -1.57 26.84
N ASN A 27 4.69 -1.08 27.74
CA ASN A 27 3.50 -1.79 28.23
C ASN A 27 2.21 -1.50 27.43
N LYS A 28 2.30 -0.67 26.39
CA LYS A 28 1.18 -0.23 25.54
C LYS A 28 1.24 -0.85 24.14
N VAL A 29 2.38 -1.40 23.73
CA VAL A 29 2.52 -2.08 22.44
C VAL A 29 1.95 -3.49 22.54
N SER A 30 0.88 -3.74 21.80
CA SER A 30 0.30 -5.09 21.68
C SER A 30 0.90 -5.88 20.53
N THR A 31 1.21 -5.20 19.42
CA THR A 31 1.40 -5.84 18.12
C THR A 31 2.51 -5.15 17.35
N LEU A 32 3.33 -5.94 16.66
CA LEU A 32 4.38 -5.51 15.76
C LEU A 32 4.07 -5.99 14.34
N SER A 33 3.98 -5.07 13.38
CA SER A 33 3.84 -5.40 11.96
C SER A 33 5.16 -5.21 11.23
N THR A 34 5.59 -6.19 10.43
CA THR A 34 6.81 -6.09 9.61
C THR A 34 6.61 -6.66 8.21
N ASP A 35 7.55 -6.48 7.30
CA ASP A 35 7.56 -7.08 5.96
C ASP A 35 7.75 -8.61 5.95
N SER A 36 7.92 -9.21 7.12
CA SER A 36 8.15 -10.65 7.30
C SER A 36 9.42 -11.16 6.61
N ALA A 37 10.43 -10.30 6.43
CA ALA A 37 11.78 -10.76 6.11
C ALA A 37 12.30 -11.69 7.22
N ARG A 38 13.14 -12.67 6.86
CA ARG A 38 13.59 -13.75 7.78
C ARG A 38 14.19 -13.22 9.08
N ASN A 39 15.00 -12.18 8.98
CA ASN A 39 15.59 -11.46 10.10
C ASN A 39 14.55 -10.73 10.96
N MET A 40 13.54 -10.10 10.35
CA MET A 40 12.46 -9.42 11.06
C MET A 40 11.55 -10.41 11.79
N ILE A 41 11.25 -11.58 11.21
CA ILE A 41 10.54 -12.66 11.88
C ILE A 41 11.36 -13.17 13.07
N ALA A 42 12.66 -13.38 12.88
CA ALA A 42 13.54 -13.80 13.96
C ALA A 42 13.58 -12.78 15.10
N ALA A 43 13.73 -11.49 14.78
CA ALA A 43 13.69 -10.39 15.76
C ALA A 43 12.35 -10.37 16.52
N ALA A 44 11.22 -10.51 15.81
CA ALA A 44 9.91 -10.51 16.42
C ALA A 44 9.70 -11.65 17.44
N ARG A 45 10.38 -12.79 17.29
CA ARG A 45 10.36 -13.89 18.27
C ARG A 45 11.08 -13.57 19.58
N HIS A 46 11.97 -12.58 19.57
CA HIS A 46 12.65 -12.09 20.78
C HIS A 46 11.85 -10.99 21.50
N LEU A 47 10.74 -10.54 20.91
CA LEU A 47 9.92 -9.46 21.44
C LEU A 47 8.68 -9.99 22.14
N PRO A 48 8.17 -9.29 23.18
CA PRO A 48 6.93 -9.65 23.85
C PRO A 48 5.68 -9.26 23.06
N PHE A 49 5.83 -8.78 21.82
CA PHE A 49 4.74 -8.28 21.00
C PHE A 49 4.19 -9.36 20.08
N GLU A 50 2.89 -9.27 19.84
CA GLU A 50 2.27 -10.11 18.83
C GLU A 50 2.77 -9.73 17.43
N HIS A 51 3.45 -10.64 16.72
CA HIS A 51 3.86 -10.36 15.34
C HIS A 51 2.71 -10.54 14.35
N VAL A 52 2.58 -9.58 13.43
CA VAL A 52 1.66 -9.64 12.28
C VAL A 52 2.47 -9.35 11.01
N SER A 53 2.22 -10.13 9.96
CA SER A 53 2.84 -9.89 8.65
C SER A 53 2.15 -8.72 7.94
N CYS A 54 2.94 -7.83 7.34
CA CYS A 54 2.42 -6.73 6.53
C CYS A 54 1.71 -7.28 5.29
N VAL A 55 0.39 -7.10 5.23
CA VAL A 55 -0.42 -7.63 4.14
C VAL A 55 -0.09 -6.97 2.80
N ALA A 56 0.16 -5.66 2.79
CA ALA A 56 0.56 -4.95 1.57
C ALA A 56 1.87 -5.52 1.00
N HIS A 57 2.85 -5.80 1.85
CA HIS A 57 4.10 -6.45 1.45
C HIS A 57 3.87 -7.89 0.98
N GLY A 58 3.01 -8.64 1.67
CA GLY A 58 2.61 -9.98 1.25
C GLY A 58 2.02 -9.99 -0.17
N LEU A 59 1.11 -9.07 -0.46
CA LEU A 59 0.49 -8.94 -1.78
C LEU A 59 1.50 -8.49 -2.85
N GLN A 60 2.41 -7.56 -2.54
CA GLN A 60 3.52 -7.18 -3.41
C GLN A 60 4.35 -8.42 -3.84
N HIS A 61 4.62 -9.30 -2.88
CA HIS A 61 5.34 -10.55 -3.14
C HIS A 61 4.51 -11.51 -4.00
N SER A 62 3.20 -11.65 -3.74
CA SER A 62 2.29 -12.45 -4.58
C SER A 62 2.38 -12.05 -6.04
N VAL A 63 2.30 -10.75 -6.33
CA VAL A 63 2.36 -10.24 -7.71
C VAL A 63 3.75 -10.47 -8.32
N THR A 64 4.81 -10.26 -7.55
CA THR A 64 6.18 -10.50 -8.04
C THR A 64 6.41 -11.96 -8.42
N VAL A 65 5.99 -12.91 -7.58
CA VAL A 65 6.08 -14.35 -7.86
C VAL A 65 5.23 -14.71 -9.08
N TYR A 66 4.03 -14.14 -9.16
CA TYR A 66 3.10 -14.31 -10.27
C TYR A 66 3.66 -13.84 -11.63
N LEU A 67 4.45 -12.76 -11.64
CA LEU A 67 5.05 -12.22 -12.86
C LEU A 67 6.31 -12.99 -13.28
N HIS A 68 6.96 -13.70 -12.36
CA HIS A 68 8.21 -14.41 -12.61
C HIS A 68 7.94 -15.78 -13.27
N ASN A 69 8.67 -16.12 -14.34
CA ASN A 69 8.45 -17.35 -15.12
C ASN A 69 7.01 -17.48 -15.65
N SER A 70 6.38 -16.34 -15.93
CA SER A 70 5.00 -16.28 -16.37
C SER A 70 4.89 -16.45 -17.88
N ALA A 71 3.67 -16.70 -18.38
CA ALA A 71 3.43 -16.67 -19.82
C ALA A 71 3.69 -15.28 -20.44
N PHE A 72 3.88 -14.23 -19.63
CA PHE A 72 4.09 -12.85 -20.07
C PHE A 72 5.57 -12.48 -20.21
N ASP A 73 6.50 -13.32 -19.77
CA ASP A 73 7.94 -12.97 -19.71
C ASP A 73 8.50 -12.55 -21.06
N ASN A 74 8.14 -13.26 -22.13
CA ASN A 74 8.60 -12.96 -23.48
C ASN A 74 8.08 -11.60 -23.97
N VAL A 75 6.81 -11.29 -23.73
CA VAL A 75 6.23 -10.00 -24.17
C VAL A 75 6.73 -8.84 -23.31
N LEU A 76 6.90 -9.06 -22.01
CA LEU A 76 7.52 -8.07 -21.12
C LEU A 76 8.98 -7.80 -21.51
N ALA A 77 9.74 -8.84 -21.89
CA ALA A 77 11.10 -8.67 -22.39
C ALA A 77 11.15 -7.87 -23.70
N LYS A 78 10.18 -8.05 -24.60
CA LYS A 78 10.04 -7.20 -25.80
C LYS A 78 9.77 -5.75 -25.43
N CYS A 79 8.83 -5.49 -24.50
CA CYS A 79 8.56 -4.14 -24.01
C CYS A 79 9.82 -3.48 -23.44
N ARG A 80 10.59 -4.20 -22.62
CA ARG A 80 11.87 -3.70 -22.07
C ARG A 80 12.88 -3.35 -23.16
N LYS A 81 12.97 -4.14 -24.24
CA LYS A 81 13.86 -3.84 -25.38
C LYS A 81 13.44 -2.57 -26.11
N VAL A 82 12.14 -2.41 -26.37
CA VAL A 82 11.57 -1.20 -26.98
C VAL A 82 11.88 0.00 -26.08
N VAL A 83 11.44 -0.03 -24.83
CA VAL A 83 11.65 1.09 -23.89
C VAL A 83 13.13 1.40 -23.70
N GLY A 84 13.97 0.37 -23.56
CA GLY A 84 15.42 0.51 -23.41
C GLY A 84 16.04 1.29 -24.57
N HIS A 85 15.68 0.99 -25.81
CA HIS A 85 16.20 1.71 -26.98
C HIS A 85 15.91 3.21 -26.93
N PHE A 86 14.66 3.59 -26.67
CA PHE A 86 14.27 5.00 -26.57
C PHE A 86 14.86 5.68 -25.33
N LYS A 87 15.14 4.95 -24.26
CA LYS A 87 15.83 5.49 -23.07
C LYS A 87 17.32 5.72 -23.30
N HIS A 88 17.97 4.89 -24.11
CA HIS A 88 19.43 4.93 -24.31
C HIS A 88 19.85 5.81 -25.49
N SER A 89 18.94 6.11 -26.41
CA SER A 89 19.19 6.94 -27.60
C SER A 89 18.47 8.28 -27.50
N PRO A 90 19.18 9.39 -27.21
CA PRO A 90 18.59 10.73 -27.21
C PRO A 90 17.94 11.11 -28.55
N ALA A 91 18.52 10.66 -29.67
CA ALA A 91 17.96 10.88 -31.00
C ALA A 91 16.60 10.18 -31.15
N SER A 92 16.52 8.89 -30.80
CA SER A 92 15.27 8.14 -30.87
C SER A 92 14.22 8.69 -29.89
N ALA A 93 14.65 9.19 -28.73
CA ALA A 93 13.75 9.85 -27.77
C ALA A 93 13.16 11.16 -28.33
N ALA A 94 13.99 12.00 -28.96
CA ALA A 94 13.54 13.25 -29.58
C ALA A 94 12.57 12.99 -30.74
N GLU A 95 12.83 11.96 -31.54
CA GLU A 95 11.90 11.56 -32.61
C GLU A 95 10.59 10.98 -32.09
N LEU A 96 10.63 10.20 -31.00
CA LEU A 96 9.41 9.74 -30.34
C LEU A 96 8.58 10.93 -29.87
N GLU A 97 9.22 11.93 -29.24
CA GLU A 97 8.54 13.16 -28.82
C GLU A 97 7.94 13.90 -30.02
N GLN A 98 8.67 14.00 -31.12
CA GLN A 98 8.18 14.63 -32.35
C GLN A 98 6.97 13.88 -32.92
N LYS A 99 6.99 12.55 -32.92
CA LYS A 99 5.85 11.71 -33.36
C LYS A 99 4.65 11.83 -32.42
N GLN A 100 4.87 11.93 -31.11
CA GLN A 100 3.80 12.22 -30.15
C GLN A 100 3.11 13.57 -30.48
N ILE A 101 3.88 14.61 -30.82
CA ILE A 101 3.33 15.93 -31.22
C ILE A 101 2.51 15.81 -32.50
N GLU A 102 3.05 15.15 -33.52
CA GLU A 102 2.39 14.97 -34.82
C GLU A 102 1.05 14.23 -34.69
N LEU A 103 0.97 13.27 -33.79
CA LEU A 103 -0.27 12.53 -33.49
C LEU A 103 -1.18 13.24 -32.48
N GLY A 104 -0.85 14.46 -32.04
CA GLY A 104 -1.64 15.21 -31.06
C GLY A 104 -1.66 14.57 -29.66
N GLN A 105 -0.69 13.71 -29.36
CA GLN A 105 -0.56 13.01 -28.09
C GLN A 105 0.20 13.84 -27.05
N LYS A 106 -0.01 13.52 -25.77
CA LYS A 106 0.75 14.11 -24.69
C LYS A 106 2.21 13.65 -24.78
N LYS A 107 3.13 14.61 -24.75
CA LYS A 107 4.57 14.35 -24.59
C LYS A 107 4.83 13.61 -23.28
N GLU A 108 5.35 12.39 -23.37
CA GLU A 108 5.76 11.62 -22.20
C GLU A 108 6.97 10.75 -22.50
N SER A 109 7.90 10.68 -21.54
CA SER A 109 8.99 9.71 -21.60
C SER A 109 8.45 8.31 -21.25
N LEU A 110 8.96 7.29 -21.94
CA LEU A 110 8.62 5.91 -21.62
C LEU A 110 9.06 5.54 -20.20
N ILE A 111 8.36 4.58 -19.60
CA ILE A 111 8.68 4.10 -18.24
C ILE A 111 9.39 2.75 -18.36
N GLN A 112 10.60 2.66 -17.81
CA GLN A 112 11.35 1.41 -17.74
C GLN A 112 11.01 0.69 -16.44
N ASP A 113 10.72 -0.61 -16.53
CA ASP A 113 10.45 -1.41 -15.34
C ASP A 113 11.73 -1.78 -14.58
N ILE A 114 11.54 -2.09 -13.30
CA ILE A 114 12.52 -2.79 -12.49
C ILE A 114 11.83 -4.08 -12.07
N PRO A 115 12.30 -5.27 -12.50
CA PRO A 115 11.57 -6.53 -12.26
C PRO A 115 11.22 -6.80 -10.80
N THR A 116 12.00 -6.27 -9.85
CA THR A 116 11.75 -6.39 -8.40
C THR A 116 10.67 -5.43 -7.88
N ARG A 117 10.14 -4.53 -8.72
CA ARG A 117 9.11 -3.53 -8.40
C ARG A 117 7.99 -3.59 -9.45
N TRP A 118 7.09 -4.57 -9.30
CA TRP A 118 6.04 -4.86 -10.27
C TRP A 118 5.15 -3.65 -10.66
N ASN A 119 4.98 -2.65 -9.77
CA ASN A 119 4.27 -1.40 -10.10
C ASN A 119 4.85 -0.73 -11.35
N LEU A 120 6.18 -0.72 -11.49
CA LEU A 120 6.84 -0.17 -12.68
C LEU A 120 6.64 -1.04 -13.92
N THR A 121 6.39 -2.35 -13.76
CA THR A 121 6.00 -3.22 -14.88
C THR A 121 4.62 -2.82 -15.39
N LEU A 122 3.65 -2.57 -14.51
CA LEU A 122 2.33 -2.06 -14.92
C LEU A 122 2.44 -0.69 -15.60
N ASP A 123 3.23 0.23 -15.05
CA ASP A 123 3.42 1.56 -15.63
C ASP A 123 4.14 1.50 -17.00
N MET A 124 5.11 0.60 -17.16
CA MET A 124 5.75 0.31 -18.45
C MET A 124 4.75 -0.18 -19.49
N ILE A 125 3.90 -1.16 -19.14
CA ILE A 125 2.87 -1.69 -20.05
C ILE A 125 1.95 -0.56 -20.52
N LYS A 126 1.44 0.23 -19.58
CA LYS A 126 0.56 1.37 -19.88
C LYS A 126 1.23 2.43 -20.74
N SER A 127 2.51 2.71 -20.47
CA SER A 127 3.30 3.64 -21.28
C SER A 127 3.49 3.12 -22.71
N VAL A 128 3.75 1.82 -22.88
CA VAL A 128 3.84 1.19 -24.21
C VAL A 128 2.49 1.23 -24.94
N HIS A 129 1.37 0.94 -24.27
CA HIS A 129 0.03 1.05 -24.87
C HIS A 129 -0.28 2.47 -25.34
N ARG A 130 -0.07 3.48 -24.49
CA ARG A 130 -0.35 4.89 -24.85
C ARG A 130 0.50 5.38 -26.02
N ASN A 131 1.71 4.83 -26.17
CA ASN A 131 2.66 5.23 -27.19
C ASN A 131 2.78 4.20 -28.32
N GLU A 132 1.82 3.27 -28.47
CA GLU A 132 1.96 2.17 -29.43
C GLU A 132 2.21 2.67 -30.86
N GLN A 133 1.36 3.57 -31.35
CA GLN A 133 1.47 4.12 -32.70
C GLN A 133 2.78 4.89 -32.93
N PRO A 134 3.15 5.92 -32.14
CA PRO A 134 4.39 6.64 -32.38
C PRO A 134 5.62 5.74 -32.24
N LEU A 135 5.61 4.75 -31.34
CA LEU A 135 6.71 3.77 -31.24
C LEU A 135 6.83 2.93 -32.51
N ARG A 136 5.72 2.46 -33.08
CA ARG A 136 5.71 1.71 -34.34
C ARG A 136 6.27 2.56 -35.47
N ASP A 137 5.81 3.80 -35.61
CA ASP A 137 6.22 4.70 -36.70
C ASP A 137 7.73 4.99 -36.68
N VAL A 138 8.29 5.29 -35.50
CA VAL A 138 9.75 5.53 -35.36
C VAL A 138 10.54 4.27 -35.67
N LEU A 139 10.13 3.11 -35.14
CA LEU A 139 10.87 1.86 -35.32
C LEU A 139 10.83 1.36 -36.78
N THR A 140 9.74 1.59 -37.50
CA THR A 140 9.61 1.28 -38.92
C THR A 140 10.48 2.20 -39.78
N THR A 141 10.60 3.48 -39.42
CA THR A 141 11.39 4.46 -40.18
C THR A 141 12.89 4.13 -40.17
N HIS A 142 13.42 3.64 -39.05
CA HIS A 142 14.88 3.41 -38.87
C HIS A 142 15.34 1.97 -39.11
N ASN A 143 14.45 1.08 -39.56
CA ASN A 143 14.73 -0.35 -39.77
C ASN A 143 15.54 -0.98 -38.61
N THR A 144 15.16 -0.66 -37.38
CA THR A 144 15.89 -1.14 -36.20
C THR A 144 15.71 -2.65 -36.03
N LYS A 145 16.67 -3.34 -35.42
CA LYS A 145 16.52 -4.78 -35.05
C LYS A 145 15.49 -5.01 -33.93
N ILE A 146 14.80 -3.96 -33.48
CA ILE A 146 13.91 -3.99 -32.32
C ILE A 146 12.49 -4.18 -32.81
N ALA A 147 11.93 -5.34 -32.48
CA ALA A 147 10.55 -5.65 -32.81
C ALA A 147 9.61 -5.10 -31.73
N MET A 148 8.60 -4.33 -32.16
CA MET A 148 7.43 -4.05 -31.33
C MET A 148 6.69 -5.35 -30.98
N PRO A 149 6.00 -5.41 -29.83
CA PRO A 149 5.02 -6.46 -29.60
C PRO A 149 4.00 -6.52 -30.73
N THR A 150 3.61 -7.73 -31.15
CA THR A 150 2.56 -7.93 -32.15
C THR A 150 1.19 -7.54 -31.59
N THR A 151 0.17 -7.40 -32.43
CA THR A 151 -1.21 -7.10 -31.97
C THR A 151 -1.69 -8.11 -30.92
N ALA A 152 -1.47 -9.41 -31.15
CA ALA A 152 -1.84 -10.45 -30.18
C ALA A 152 -1.04 -10.35 -28.87
N GLU A 153 0.21 -9.89 -28.93
CA GLU A 153 1.03 -9.62 -27.74
C GLU A 153 0.56 -8.37 -26.99
N MET A 154 0.10 -7.33 -27.70
CA MET A 154 -0.52 -6.14 -27.10
C MET A 154 -1.84 -6.51 -26.40
N ASP A 155 -2.69 -7.33 -27.02
CA ASP A 155 -3.90 -7.86 -26.38
C ASP A 155 -3.58 -8.66 -25.11
N LYS A 156 -2.47 -9.41 -25.14
CA LYS A 156 -1.97 -10.15 -23.98
C LYS A 156 -1.52 -9.19 -22.87
N LEU A 157 -0.82 -8.11 -23.20
CA LEU A 157 -0.45 -7.07 -22.23
C LEU A 157 -1.67 -6.36 -21.65
N GLN A 158 -2.71 -6.10 -22.45
CA GLN A 158 -3.96 -5.52 -21.98
C GLN A 158 -4.65 -6.43 -20.95
N ARG A 159 -4.63 -7.75 -21.16
CA ARG A 159 -5.11 -8.72 -20.16
C ARG A 159 -4.28 -8.68 -18.88
N LEU A 160 -2.96 -8.58 -19.00
CA LEU A 160 -2.10 -8.45 -17.82
C LEU A 160 -2.37 -7.16 -17.04
N GLU A 161 -2.56 -6.04 -17.75
CA GLU A 161 -2.92 -4.75 -17.15
C GLU A 161 -4.20 -4.86 -16.32
N MET A 162 -5.25 -5.48 -16.88
CA MET A 162 -6.52 -5.70 -16.18
C MET A 162 -6.38 -6.56 -14.91
N LEU A 163 -5.42 -7.49 -14.88
CA LEU A 163 -5.15 -8.35 -13.72
C LEU A 163 -4.31 -7.63 -12.66
N LEU A 164 -3.39 -6.77 -13.06
CA LEU A 164 -2.50 -6.05 -12.15
C LEU A 164 -3.16 -4.82 -11.51
N GLU A 165 -4.13 -4.19 -12.17
CA GLU A 165 -4.81 -3.00 -11.65
C GLU A 165 -5.52 -3.18 -10.30
N PRO A 166 -6.32 -4.24 -10.10
CA PRO A 166 -6.91 -4.54 -8.79
C PRO A 166 -5.85 -4.72 -7.70
N CYS A 167 -4.72 -5.36 -8.03
CA CYS A 167 -3.60 -5.51 -7.11
C CYS A 167 -2.97 -4.15 -6.75
N ARG A 168 -2.87 -3.22 -7.71
CA ARG A 168 -2.30 -1.89 -7.48
C ARG A 168 -3.18 -1.09 -6.56
N TYR A 169 -4.47 -1.07 -6.87
CA TYR A 169 -5.46 -0.42 -6.04
C TYR A 169 -5.40 -0.93 -4.59
N VAL A 170 -5.38 -2.25 -4.38
CA VAL A 170 -5.34 -2.81 -3.03
C VAL A 170 -4.00 -2.52 -2.33
N THR A 171 -2.87 -2.65 -3.01
CA THR A 171 -1.57 -2.34 -2.38
C THR A 171 -1.44 -0.87 -1.98
N GLU A 172 -1.92 0.06 -2.80
CA GLU A 172 -1.98 1.49 -2.47
C GLU A 172 -2.96 1.78 -1.31
N LEU A 173 -4.12 1.12 -1.31
CA LEU A 173 -5.13 1.21 -0.26
C LEU A 173 -4.63 0.66 1.08
N LEU A 174 -3.79 -0.38 1.08
CA LEU A 174 -3.25 -0.95 2.31
C LEU A 174 -1.96 -0.25 2.77
N GLY A 175 -1.27 0.43 1.85
CA GLY A 175 -0.09 1.26 2.12
C GLY A 175 -0.41 2.68 2.58
N GLY A 176 -1.68 3.02 2.78
CA GLY A 176 -2.10 4.35 3.21
C GLY A 176 -1.73 4.67 4.66
N GLU A 177 -1.33 5.92 4.89
CA GLU A 177 -0.88 6.40 6.21
C GLU A 177 -1.88 7.30 6.93
N LYS A 178 -2.94 7.75 6.26
CA LYS A 178 -3.85 8.78 6.80
C LYS A 178 -5.18 8.21 7.28
N TYR A 179 -5.31 6.89 7.31
CA TYR A 179 -6.56 6.20 7.66
C TYR A 179 -6.27 4.79 8.20
N VAL A 180 -7.25 4.27 8.94
CA VAL A 180 -7.28 2.88 9.43
C VAL A 180 -7.30 1.94 8.22
N SER A 181 -6.22 1.18 7.99
CA SER A 181 -6.15 0.20 6.90
C SER A 181 -6.56 -1.20 7.34
N CYS A 182 -6.46 -1.52 8.63
CA CYS A 182 -6.67 -2.88 9.15
C CYS A 182 -8.10 -3.41 8.92
N SER A 183 -9.12 -2.54 8.99
CA SER A 183 -10.52 -2.88 8.70
C SER A 183 -10.80 -3.13 7.21
N VAL A 184 -9.89 -2.71 6.33
CA VAL A 184 -10.02 -2.81 4.87
C VAL A 184 -9.36 -4.08 4.32
N VAL A 185 -8.41 -4.66 5.07
CA VAL A 185 -7.63 -5.84 4.67
C VAL A 185 -8.52 -7.02 4.25
N LEU A 186 -9.46 -7.42 5.11
CA LEU A 186 -10.32 -8.58 4.81
C LEU A 186 -11.26 -8.32 3.62
N PRO A 187 -11.97 -7.17 3.53
CA PRO A 187 -12.70 -6.80 2.31
C PRO A 187 -11.82 -6.83 1.06
N ALA A 188 -10.58 -6.34 1.14
CA ALA A 188 -9.65 -6.28 0.01
C ALA A 188 -9.20 -7.68 -0.45
N PHE A 189 -8.92 -8.59 0.47
CA PHE A 189 -8.66 -10.00 0.14
C PHE A 189 -9.85 -10.65 -0.56
N CYS A 190 -11.06 -10.50 -0.01
CA CYS A 190 -12.25 -11.06 -0.66
C CYS A 190 -12.52 -10.43 -2.03
N HIS A 191 -12.23 -9.14 -2.20
CA HIS A 191 -12.32 -8.47 -3.49
C HIS A 191 -11.34 -9.06 -4.50
N LEU A 192 -10.06 -9.20 -4.14
CA LEU A 192 -9.05 -9.79 -5.03
C LEU A 192 -9.37 -11.25 -5.37
N SER A 193 -9.78 -12.07 -4.40
CA SER A 193 -10.17 -13.47 -4.66
C SER A 193 -11.30 -13.57 -5.68
N ARG A 194 -12.28 -12.65 -5.64
CA ARG A 194 -13.40 -12.57 -6.60
C ARG A 194 -12.96 -12.09 -7.97
N VAL A 195 -12.18 -11.02 -8.05
CA VAL A 195 -11.69 -10.48 -9.34
C VAL A 195 -10.78 -11.48 -10.05
N MET A 196 -10.09 -12.32 -9.28
CA MET A 196 -9.23 -13.39 -9.79
C MET A 196 -9.99 -14.71 -10.00
N GLU A 197 -11.32 -14.73 -9.99
CA GLU A 197 -12.10 -15.89 -10.45
C GLU A 197 -11.87 -16.13 -11.94
N SER A 198 -11.65 -17.40 -12.30
CA SER A 198 -11.54 -17.82 -13.69
C SER A 198 -12.90 -17.70 -14.37
N SER A 199 -12.89 -17.21 -15.60
CA SER A 199 -14.04 -17.21 -16.51
C SER A 199 -13.86 -18.27 -17.60
N ASP A 200 -14.95 -18.73 -18.20
CA ASP A 200 -14.91 -19.63 -19.37
C ASP A 200 -14.21 -18.97 -20.58
N ASP A 201 -14.23 -17.63 -20.65
CA ASP A 201 -13.55 -16.85 -21.68
C ASP A 201 -12.04 -16.66 -21.44
N ASP A 202 -11.51 -17.11 -20.29
CA ASP A 202 -10.11 -16.94 -19.97
C ASP A 202 -9.24 -17.93 -20.75
N PRO A 203 -8.20 -17.46 -21.46
CA PRO A 203 -7.20 -18.34 -22.02
C PRO A 203 -6.55 -19.19 -20.93
N ALA A 204 -6.10 -20.40 -21.28
CA ALA A 204 -5.48 -21.34 -20.32
C ALA A 204 -4.33 -20.72 -19.50
N TYR A 205 -3.54 -19.83 -20.11
CA TYR A 205 -2.46 -19.14 -19.40
C TYR A 205 -2.97 -18.14 -18.35
N VAL A 206 -4.14 -17.52 -18.56
CA VAL A 206 -4.80 -16.64 -17.58
C VAL A 206 -5.41 -17.46 -16.46
N VAL A 207 -6.10 -18.57 -16.78
CA VAL A 207 -6.69 -19.48 -15.78
C VAL A 207 -5.63 -19.99 -14.81
N LYS A 208 -4.51 -20.52 -15.33
CA LYS A 208 -3.37 -21.01 -14.51
C LYS A 208 -2.82 -19.91 -13.60
N LEU A 209 -2.78 -18.70 -14.11
CA LEU A 209 -2.20 -17.57 -13.43
C LEU A 209 -3.14 -17.02 -12.34
N LYS A 210 -4.43 -16.92 -12.61
CA LYS A 210 -5.48 -16.61 -11.62
C LYS A 210 -5.50 -17.64 -10.49
N SER A 211 -5.44 -18.92 -10.82
CA SER A 211 -5.45 -19.98 -9.80
C SER A 211 -4.20 -19.94 -8.90
N THR A 212 -3.01 -19.73 -9.49
CA THR A 212 -1.76 -19.59 -8.73
C THR A 212 -1.82 -18.41 -7.77
N PHE A 213 -2.31 -17.25 -8.24
CA PHE A 213 -2.48 -16.06 -7.41
C PHE A 213 -3.44 -16.30 -6.25
N ARG A 214 -4.59 -16.94 -6.52
CA ARG A 214 -5.59 -17.24 -5.49
C ARG A 214 -5.07 -18.20 -4.43
N THR A 215 -4.34 -19.24 -4.82
CA THR A 215 -3.74 -20.18 -3.87
C THR A 215 -2.77 -19.45 -2.92
N ASP A 216 -1.87 -18.62 -3.47
CA ASP A 216 -0.94 -17.83 -2.63
C ASP A 216 -1.69 -16.81 -1.76
N LEU A 217 -2.74 -16.17 -2.27
CA LEU A 217 -3.57 -15.24 -1.51
C LEU A 217 -4.31 -15.91 -0.34
N GLU A 218 -4.91 -17.09 -0.56
CA GLU A 218 -5.58 -17.83 0.51
C GLU A 218 -4.58 -18.35 1.55
N THR A 219 -3.40 -18.85 1.16
CA THR A 219 -2.33 -19.19 2.11
C THR A 219 -1.92 -17.98 2.96
N ARG A 220 -1.81 -16.79 2.36
CA ARG A 220 -1.49 -15.56 3.12
C ARG A 220 -2.62 -15.16 4.05
N LYS A 221 -3.86 -15.28 3.59
CA LYS A 221 -5.05 -15.00 4.40
C LYS A 221 -5.08 -15.92 5.62
N GLU A 222 -4.88 -17.23 5.46
CA GLU A 222 -4.79 -18.20 6.56
C GLU A 222 -3.69 -17.83 7.58
N ASN A 223 -2.53 -17.40 7.09
CA ASN A 223 -1.41 -16.96 7.94
C ASN A 223 -1.65 -15.59 8.60
N ALA A 224 -2.49 -14.73 8.01
CA ALA A 224 -2.79 -13.39 8.47
C ALA A 224 -3.89 -13.41 9.54
N LYS A 225 -3.62 -14.00 10.71
CA LYS A 225 -4.39 -13.91 11.97
C LYS A 225 -5.84 -13.41 11.80
N ILE A 226 -6.64 -14.19 11.06
CA ILE A 226 -7.89 -13.71 10.43
C ILE A 226 -8.89 -13.19 11.47
N ALA A 227 -8.85 -13.72 12.70
CA ALA A 227 -9.74 -13.31 13.78
C ALA A 227 -9.68 -11.80 14.08
N TYR A 228 -8.49 -11.21 14.16
CA TYR A 228 -8.34 -9.77 14.40
C TYR A 228 -8.88 -8.95 13.22
N LEU A 229 -8.59 -9.37 11.99
CA LEU A 229 -9.06 -8.68 10.79
C LEU A 229 -10.58 -8.73 10.66
N LYS A 230 -11.21 -9.85 11.01
CA LYS A 230 -12.67 -9.99 11.07
C LYS A 230 -13.28 -9.01 12.08
N ILE A 231 -12.71 -8.90 13.27
CA ILE A 231 -13.14 -7.93 14.30
C ILE A 231 -12.95 -6.49 13.80
N ALA A 232 -11.76 -6.14 13.31
CA ALA A 232 -11.46 -4.80 12.79
C ALA A 232 -12.43 -4.40 11.67
N THR A 233 -12.77 -5.33 10.78
CA THR A 233 -13.74 -5.12 9.71
C THR A 233 -15.15 -4.91 10.26
N ALA A 234 -15.57 -5.68 11.27
CA ALA A 234 -16.90 -5.54 11.88
C ALA A 234 -17.08 -4.18 12.59
N LEU A 235 -16.03 -3.67 13.21
CA LEU A 235 -16.03 -2.39 13.92
C LEU A 235 -16.01 -1.17 12.98
N ASP A 236 -15.72 -1.36 11.71
CA ASP A 236 -15.78 -0.30 10.70
C ASP A 236 -17.22 -0.13 10.19
N PRO A 237 -17.85 1.05 10.36
CA PRO A 237 -19.22 1.28 9.92
C PRO A 237 -19.48 0.99 8.44
N ARG A 238 -18.44 1.08 7.58
CA ARG A 238 -18.52 0.78 6.15
C ARG A 238 -18.70 -0.72 5.89
N PHE A 239 -18.21 -1.57 6.79
CA PHE A 239 -18.14 -3.02 6.61
C PHE A 239 -18.85 -3.83 7.70
N LYS A 240 -19.57 -3.17 8.63
CA LYS A 240 -20.29 -3.79 9.76
C LYS A 240 -21.20 -4.98 9.39
N ASP A 241 -21.75 -4.98 8.18
CA ASP A 241 -22.62 -6.08 7.71
C ASP A 241 -21.83 -7.33 7.28
N LEU A 242 -20.50 -7.24 7.24
CA LEU A 242 -19.56 -8.33 6.94
C LEU A 242 -19.90 -9.09 5.65
N LYS A 243 -20.33 -8.36 4.61
CA LYS A 243 -20.73 -8.91 3.29
C LYS A 243 -19.59 -9.63 2.55
N CYS A 244 -18.35 -9.45 2.99
CA CYS A 244 -17.16 -10.12 2.45
C CYS A 244 -17.00 -11.57 2.95
N ILE A 245 -17.69 -11.98 4.02
CA ILE A 245 -17.65 -13.35 4.57
C ILE A 245 -19.04 -14.02 4.55
N THR A 246 -19.06 -15.33 4.80
CA THR A 246 -20.30 -16.12 4.77
C THR A 246 -21.24 -15.73 5.91
N ARG A 247 -22.55 -15.95 5.74
CA ARG A 247 -23.55 -15.59 6.76
C ARG A 247 -23.32 -16.34 8.09
N ALA A 248 -22.83 -17.57 8.03
CA ALA A 248 -22.50 -18.38 9.21
C ALA A 248 -21.41 -17.71 10.05
N GLU A 249 -20.31 -17.28 9.42
CA GLU A 249 -19.18 -16.66 10.12
C GLU A 249 -19.52 -15.30 10.76
N ARG A 250 -20.52 -14.56 10.25
CA ARG A 250 -20.86 -13.23 10.79
C ARG A 250 -21.31 -13.28 12.24
N GLY A 251 -22.08 -14.32 12.59
CA GLY A 251 -22.55 -14.51 13.96
C GLY A 251 -21.40 -14.72 14.92
N GLU A 252 -20.42 -15.54 14.53
CA GLU A 252 -19.21 -15.81 15.30
C GLU A 252 -18.40 -14.54 15.55
N VAL A 253 -18.23 -13.69 14.53
CA VAL A 253 -17.48 -12.43 14.66
C VAL A 253 -18.15 -11.49 15.66
N TRP A 254 -19.47 -11.30 15.57
CA TRP A 254 -20.19 -10.44 16.51
C TRP A 254 -20.24 -11.02 17.92
N ALA A 255 -20.27 -12.35 18.08
CA ALA A 255 -20.11 -13.00 19.37
C ALA A 255 -18.72 -12.72 19.97
N SER A 256 -17.65 -12.81 19.17
CA SER A 256 -16.29 -12.45 19.61
C SER A 256 -16.19 -10.99 20.05
N VAL A 257 -16.75 -10.04 19.28
CA VAL A 257 -16.80 -8.63 19.66
C VAL A 257 -17.52 -8.43 20.99
N THR A 258 -18.65 -9.10 21.17
CA THR A 258 -19.44 -9.02 22.42
C THR A 258 -18.66 -9.56 23.62
N ASN A 259 -17.92 -10.66 23.45
CA ASN A 259 -17.09 -11.22 24.51
C ASN A 259 -15.94 -10.30 24.90
N LEU A 260 -15.26 -9.68 23.93
CA LEU A 260 -14.23 -8.67 24.20
C LEU A 260 -14.77 -7.48 25.01
N LEU A 261 -16.02 -7.06 24.76
CA LEU A 261 -16.66 -6.01 25.56
C LEU A 261 -16.95 -6.45 26.99
N LYS A 262 -17.32 -7.72 27.21
CA LYS A 262 -17.56 -8.28 28.55
C LYS A 262 -16.25 -8.39 29.34
N GLU A 263 -15.20 -8.93 28.72
CA GLU A 263 -13.87 -9.06 29.33
C GLU A 263 -13.33 -7.70 29.78
N GLN A 264 -13.52 -6.64 28.99
CA GLN A 264 -13.10 -5.30 29.42
C GLN A 264 -13.88 -4.73 30.61
N ARG A 265 -15.14 -5.13 30.80
CA ARG A 265 -15.92 -4.72 31.97
C ARG A 265 -15.45 -5.42 33.23
N VAL A 266 -15.14 -6.71 33.15
CA VAL A 266 -14.62 -7.49 34.28
C VAL A 266 -13.27 -6.93 34.78
N VAL A 267 -12.35 -6.58 33.87
CA VAL A 267 -11.06 -5.95 34.23
C VAL A 267 -11.24 -4.56 34.87
N ALA A 268 -12.33 -3.84 34.55
CA ALA A 268 -12.63 -2.55 35.17
C ALA A 268 -13.29 -2.68 36.54
N GLU A 269 -13.78 -3.87 36.90
CA GLU A 269 -14.54 -4.16 38.14
C GLU A 269 -13.72 -4.95 39.18
N GLU A 270 -12.49 -5.38 38.89
CA GLU A 270 -11.63 -6.00 39.91
C GLU A 270 -11.26 -4.99 41.02
N PRO A 271 -11.41 -5.36 42.31
CA PRO A 271 -11.15 -4.45 43.41
C PRO A 271 -9.67 -4.10 43.46
N VAL A 272 -9.36 -2.81 43.35
CA VAL A 272 -8.04 -2.27 43.67
C VAL A 272 -7.75 -2.61 45.13
N GLU A 273 -6.92 -3.63 45.38
CA GLU A 273 -6.32 -3.83 46.69
C GLU A 273 -5.53 -2.57 47.05
N GLN A 274 -6.09 -1.80 47.96
CA GLN A 274 -5.49 -0.59 48.50
C GLN A 274 -4.26 -0.97 49.31
N GLN A 275 -3.09 -1.00 48.68
CA GLN A 275 -1.85 -0.80 49.41
C GLN A 275 -1.80 0.66 49.85
N HIS A 276 -2.34 0.93 51.04
CA HIS A 276 -2.11 2.15 51.79
C HIS A 276 -0.61 2.29 52.07
N GLN A 277 0.11 3.06 51.24
CA GLN A 277 1.28 3.80 51.69
C GLN A 277 0.93 5.28 51.71
N SER A 278 0.81 5.80 52.93
CA SER A 278 0.53 7.20 53.23
C SER A 278 1.69 8.09 52.81
N HIS A 279 1.71 8.55 51.56
CA HIS A 279 2.44 9.75 51.19
C HIS A 279 1.48 10.94 51.20
N ARG A 280 1.63 11.76 52.23
CA ARG A 280 0.95 13.03 52.47
C ARG A 280 1.12 13.93 51.23
N ARG A 281 0.07 14.06 50.40
CA ARG A 281 -0.01 15.11 49.36
C ARG A 281 -0.63 16.35 49.99
N GLU A 282 0.14 17.42 50.04
CA GLU A 282 -0.39 18.75 50.32
C GLU A 282 -1.42 19.12 49.24
N SER A 283 -2.61 19.49 49.69
CA SER A 283 -3.74 19.89 48.85
C SER A 283 -3.50 21.30 48.30
N LEU A 284 -3.47 21.44 46.96
CA LEU A 284 -3.68 22.74 46.32
C LEU A 284 -5.20 22.99 46.20
N PRO A 285 -5.71 24.14 46.66
CA PRO A 285 -7.15 24.39 46.74
C PRO A 285 -7.81 24.69 45.39
N TYR A 286 -9.11 24.42 45.38
CA TYR A 286 -10.04 24.13 44.27
C TYR A 286 -10.33 25.24 43.24
N TRP A 287 -9.50 26.28 43.12
CA TRP A 287 -9.82 27.48 42.30
C TRP A 287 -9.06 27.59 40.97
N LEU A 288 -8.18 26.63 40.63
CA LEU A 288 -7.46 26.62 39.35
C LEU A 288 -8.18 25.87 38.22
N LEU A 289 -9.41 25.42 38.45
CA LEU A 289 -10.25 24.76 37.46
C LEU A 289 -11.55 25.55 37.25
N HIS A 290 -11.47 26.65 36.50
CA HIS A 290 -12.66 27.17 35.81
C HIS A 290 -12.33 27.52 34.35
N PRO A 291 -13.21 27.17 33.38
CA PRO A 291 -12.91 27.19 31.96
C PRO A 291 -13.27 28.54 31.37
N SER A 292 -12.31 29.46 31.27
CA SER A 292 -12.53 30.75 30.58
C SER A 292 -11.31 31.36 29.90
N LEU A 293 -10.12 30.74 29.96
CA LEU A 293 -8.90 31.32 29.40
C LEU A 293 -8.05 30.29 28.66
N ILE A 294 -8.58 29.71 27.58
CA ILE A 294 -7.74 29.24 26.46
C ILE A 294 -8.45 29.61 25.16
N LEU A 295 -8.54 30.91 24.90
CA LEU A 295 -8.60 31.43 23.55
C LEU A 295 -7.40 32.38 23.40
N ASN A 296 -6.57 32.02 22.44
CA ASN A 296 -5.58 32.82 21.72
C ASN A 296 -4.10 32.73 22.13
N THR A 297 -3.32 32.40 21.09
CA THR A 297 -1.85 32.52 20.92
C THR A 297 -1.00 31.46 21.67
N ARG A 298 -0.10 30.71 21.03
CA ARG A 298 0.83 31.08 19.96
C ARG A 298 1.02 29.96 18.93
N LYS A 299 1.18 30.37 17.67
CA LYS A 299 1.86 29.61 16.62
C LYS A 299 3.25 29.23 17.13
N THR A 300 3.50 27.94 17.36
CA THR A 300 4.87 27.42 17.37
C THR A 300 5.09 26.77 16.02
N GLN A 301 5.71 27.53 15.11
CA GLN A 301 6.42 26.95 13.99
C GLN A 301 7.48 26.01 14.58
N LEU A 302 7.30 24.69 14.42
CA LEU A 302 8.45 23.80 14.45
C LEU A 302 9.24 24.07 13.17
N ARG A 303 10.27 24.92 13.32
CA ARG A 303 11.40 24.98 12.40
C ARG A 303 12.02 23.59 12.34
N THR A 304 11.88 22.93 11.21
CA THR A 304 12.83 21.88 10.83
C THR A 304 14.17 22.58 10.60
N VAL A 305 15.15 22.31 11.46
CA VAL A 305 16.54 22.65 11.17
C VAL A 305 17.05 21.53 10.25
N CYS A 306 16.99 21.77 8.94
CA CYS A 306 17.79 21.01 7.99
C CYS A 306 19.17 21.68 7.94
N VAL A 307 20.21 20.94 8.33
CA VAL A 307 21.59 21.30 7.99
C VAL A 307 21.84 20.71 6.61
N ASP A 308 21.62 21.51 5.58
CA ASP A 308 22.08 21.23 4.23
C ASP A 308 23.33 22.08 3.98
N THR A 309 24.50 21.44 3.99
CA THR A 309 25.69 22.00 3.36
C THR A 309 25.63 21.67 1.88
N GLU A 310 25.32 22.66 1.04
CA GLU A 310 26.09 23.01 -0.17
C GLU A 310 25.50 24.26 -0.85
N GLN A 311 26.39 25.05 -1.45
CA GLN A 311 26.24 26.48 -1.72
C GLN A 311 25.60 26.81 -3.10
N SER A 312 24.64 27.76 -3.07
CA SER A 312 24.40 28.87 -4.04
C SER A 312 23.84 28.61 -5.46
N PRO A 313 23.25 29.63 -6.15
CA PRO A 313 22.30 30.69 -5.72
C PRO A 313 21.03 30.79 -6.63
N PRO A 314 20.05 31.70 -6.36
CA PRO A 314 18.64 31.55 -6.79
C PRO A 314 18.20 32.48 -7.93
N SER A 315 17.10 32.14 -8.63
CA SER A 315 16.29 33.12 -9.36
C SER A 315 14.78 32.83 -9.36
N VAL A 316 14.06 33.78 -8.74
CA VAL A 316 12.81 34.46 -9.13
C VAL A 316 11.50 33.67 -9.34
N GLN A 317 10.56 33.99 -8.44
CA GLN A 317 9.12 33.68 -8.42
C GLN A 317 8.34 34.37 -9.56
N ARG A 318 7.23 33.77 -10.04
CA ARG A 318 5.83 34.27 -9.87
C ARG A 318 4.75 33.46 -10.63
N PRO A 319 3.46 33.61 -10.27
CA PRO A 319 2.38 32.61 -10.45
C PRO A 319 1.30 33.02 -11.46
N VAL A 320 0.52 32.08 -12.03
CA VAL A 320 -0.79 32.41 -12.64
C VAL A 320 -1.82 31.26 -12.63
N HIS A 321 -3.01 31.63 -12.13
CA HIS A 321 -4.40 31.18 -12.32
C HIS A 321 -4.78 29.99 -13.24
N TYR A 322 -5.76 29.21 -12.77
CA TYR A 322 -6.63 28.35 -13.58
C TYR A 322 -8.04 28.94 -13.66
N SER A 323 -8.53 29.16 -14.88
CA SER A 323 -9.93 29.40 -15.27
C SER A 323 -10.44 28.20 -16.07
N GLY A 324 -11.70 27.81 -15.86
CA GLY A 324 -12.25 26.53 -16.33
C GLY A 324 -12.97 26.52 -17.69
N GLY A 325 -13.04 25.29 -18.25
CA GLY A 325 -14.09 24.71 -19.12
C GLY A 325 -14.06 25.03 -20.63
N PRO A 326 -14.77 24.26 -21.51
CA PRO A 326 -15.48 22.98 -21.33
C PRO A 326 -15.36 21.92 -22.48
N ASN A 327 -15.78 20.67 -22.15
CA ASN A 327 -16.43 19.59 -22.93
C ASN A 327 -15.99 19.17 -24.36
N MET A 328 -15.68 17.86 -24.53
CA MET A 328 -16.33 17.03 -25.56
C MET A 328 -16.38 15.53 -25.16
N GLN A 329 -17.58 14.96 -25.36
CA GLN A 329 -18.07 13.57 -25.22
C GLN A 329 -17.34 12.60 -26.19
N ALA A 330 -17.42 11.27 -26.16
CA ALA A 330 -17.78 10.18 -25.24
C ALA A 330 -17.36 8.90 -26.01
N HIS A 331 -16.93 7.82 -25.33
CA HIS A 331 -17.05 6.40 -25.74
C HIS A 331 -16.11 5.55 -24.87
N THR A 332 -16.62 5.07 -23.74
CA THR A 332 -16.15 3.90 -22.93
C THR A 332 -17.07 3.80 -21.70
N ALA A 333 -18.37 3.62 -21.93
CA ALA A 333 -19.35 3.43 -20.85
C ALA A 333 -19.49 1.93 -20.56
N GLY A 334 -18.80 1.44 -19.53
CA GLY A 334 -19.00 0.08 -19.02
C GLY A 334 -18.15 -0.26 -17.79
N TRP A 335 -16.95 0.30 -17.68
CA TRP A 335 -16.02 0.00 -16.57
C TRP A 335 -16.08 0.97 -15.37
N PRO A 336 -16.31 2.29 -15.54
CA PRO A 336 -16.40 3.23 -14.41
C PRO A 336 -17.68 3.11 -13.56
N GLN A 337 -18.67 2.33 -13.99
CA GLN A 337 -19.96 2.18 -13.31
C GLN A 337 -19.90 1.13 -12.19
N LEU A 338 -19.11 0.05 -12.33
CA LEU A 338 -18.95 -0.96 -11.29
C LEU A 338 -18.16 -0.43 -10.07
N HIS A 339 -17.15 0.43 -10.31
CA HIS A 339 -16.36 1.11 -9.27
C HIS A 339 -17.16 2.17 -8.50
N ARG A 340 -18.15 2.81 -9.14
CA ARG A 340 -19.06 3.77 -8.48
C ARG A 340 -20.04 3.08 -7.53
N CYS A 341 -20.42 1.84 -7.84
CA CYS A 341 -21.38 1.08 -7.05
C CYS A 341 -20.76 0.35 -5.84
N THR A 342 -19.45 0.10 -5.83
CA THR A 342 -18.81 -0.68 -4.76
C THR A 342 -18.31 0.18 -3.60
N TRP A 343 -17.47 1.22 -3.80
CA TRP A 343 -16.97 2.07 -2.68
C TRP A 343 -16.60 3.51 -3.14
N PRO A 344 -17.58 4.39 -3.39
CA PRO A 344 -17.35 5.72 -3.99
C PRO A 344 -16.55 6.72 -3.13
N HIS A 345 -16.34 6.44 -1.84
CA HIS A 345 -15.69 7.35 -0.88
C HIS A 345 -14.17 7.13 -0.70
N LEU A 346 -13.56 6.19 -1.43
CA LEU A 346 -12.13 5.85 -1.33
C LEU A 346 -11.27 6.43 -2.49
N GLN A 347 -11.85 7.29 -3.33
CA GLN A 347 -11.22 7.74 -4.57
C GLN A 347 -10.22 8.90 -4.38
N HIS A 348 -9.01 8.63 -3.90
CA HIS A 348 -7.85 9.50 -4.17
C HIS A 348 -6.54 8.70 -4.25
N PRO A 349 -5.90 8.56 -5.42
CA PRO A 349 -4.59 7.94 -5.55
C PRO A 349 -3.49 8.92 -5.11
N TYR A 350 -2.58 8.48 -4.24
CA TYR A 350 -1.42 9.25 -3.79
C TYR A 350 -0.13 8.48 -4.12
N PRO A 351 0.96 9.17 -4.51
CA PRO A 351 2.20 8.50 -4.88
C PRO A 351 2.87 7.84 -3.67
N VAL A 352 3.23 6.56 -3.83
CA VAL A 352 3.97 5.77 -2.83
C VAL A 352 5.43 6.21 -2.80
N LYS A 353 5.90 6.69 -1.65
CA LYS A 353 7.33 6.84 -1.34
C LYS A 353 7.74 5.73 -0.38
N GLY A 354 8.38 4.68 -0.89
CA GLY A 354 9.16 3.68 -0.14
C GLY A 354 8.38 2.82 0.87
N CYS A 355 8.57 1.50 0.83
CA CYS A 355 8.13 0.64 1.93
C CYS A 355 9.00 0.91 3.16
N PHE A 356 8.45 1.61 4.15
CA PHE A 356 9.05 1.80 5.46
C PHE A 356 8.44 0.82 6.48
N LEU A 357 9.25 0.50 7.49
CA LEU A 357 8.88 -0.36 8.62
C LEU A 357 7.73 0.29 9.39
N LEU A 358 6.53 -0.30 9.30
CA LEU A 358 5.32 0.26 9.91
C LEU A 358 5.12 -0.30 11.32
N LEU A 359 5.62 0.40 12.34
CA LEU A 359 5.27 0.12 13.73
C LEU A 359 3.85 0.68 14.00
N VAL A 360 2.82 -0.14 13.85
CA VAL A 360 1.46 0.24 14.24
C VAL A 360 1.29 -0.01 15.74
N ILE A 361 1.51 1.03 16.55
CA ILE A 361 1.13 1.02 17.96
C ILE A 361 -0.37 1.33 18.03
N LEU A 362 -1.20 0.29 18.20
CA LEU A 362 -2.64 0.45 18.41
C LEU A 362 -2.89 0.98 19.84
N TYR A 363 -2.95 2.30 20.00
CA TYR A 363 -3.34 2.92 21.27
C TYR A 363 -4.86 3.02 21.39
N ARG A 364 -5.40 2.61 22.54
CA ARG A 364 -6.79 2.91 22.95
C ARG A 364 -7.06 4.41 22.75
N ARG A 365 -7.81 4.74 21.69
CA ARG A 365 -8.38 6.05 21.30
C ARG A 365 -7.61 7.00 20.35
N ARG A 366 -6.39 6.72 19.88
CA ARG A 366 -5.78 7.49 18.75
C ARG A 366 -4.77 6.64 17.99
N GLU A 367 -4.95 6.51 16.67
CA GLU A 367 -3.93 5.97 15.78
C GLU A 367 -2.79 6.97 15.61
N PHE A 368 -1.55 6.52 15.78
CA PHE A 368 -0.37 7.28 15.38
C PHE A 368 0.49 6.37 14.49
N LEU A 369 0.77 6.84 13.28
CA LEU A 369 1.75 6.22 12.37
C LEU A 369 3.11 6.85 12.57
N TYR A 370 4.16 6.02 12.61
CA TYR A 370 5.53 6.50 12.62
C TYR A 370 6.41 5.70 11.66
N HIS A 371 7.24 6.46 10.94
CA HIS A 371 8.31 5.97 10.08
C HIS A 371 9.57 5.73 10.92
N LEU A 372 10.03 4.48 11.03
CA LEU A 372 11.41 4.20 11.44
C LEU A 372 12.30 4.26 10.19
N LYS A 373 13.19 5.26 10.14
CA LYS A 373 14.38 5.21 9.27
C LYS A 373 15.42 4.35 9.98
N MET A 374 15.72 3.18 9.43
CA MET A 374 16.98 2.47 9.71
C MET A 374 18.04 2.92 8.71
#